data_AF-A0A5J4TNX5-F1
#
_entry.id   AF-A0A5J4TNX5-F1
#
_cell.length_a   1.000
_cell.length_b   1.000
_cell.length_c   1.000
_cell.angle_alpha   90.00
_cell.angle_beta   90.00
_cell.angle_gamma   90.00
#
_symmetry.space_group_name_H-M   'P 1'
#
loop_
_entity.id
_entity.type
_entity.pdbx_description
1 polymer ?
#
loop_
_entity_poly.entity_id
_entity_poly.type
_entity_poly.pdbx_seq_one_letter_code
_entity_poly.pdbx_strand_id
1 'polypeptide(L)'
;MISIVVILLILSCPLFAQCSFSANQSVSLASGLACFRSLSLNQPYQEFTSTINLVKTYLNSYAFKDTSLYPNANGTGYDQPSVDIFGSLDEIGQTAFNNTFDFYESIMVLLNKLKDAHTYFVPPCIQKFSYVLPYVFSIYQNSDLTQSVRMHYVFPSARQKYLSEGGVDIRDNAEFLHINLKGKPIYTDKSELNDGTYLASEAIAHWADEEVSTARSSITRLNFAATGEFSLRPVAYYPHPEYENITV
;
A
#
# COMPACT_ATOMS: atom_id res chain seq x y z
N MET A 1 -36.64 3.22 39.01
CA MET A 1 -35.81 3.62 37.85
C MET A 1 -34.43 3.04 38.04
N ILE A 2 -34.04 2.07 37.22
CA ILE A 2 -32.71 1.46 37.28
C ILE A 2 -31.80 2.36 36.45
N SER A 3 -30.91 3.10 37.10
CA SER A 3 -29.85 3.86 36.41
C SER A 3 -28.84 2.86 35.86
N ILE A 4 -28.81 2.70 34.54
CA ILE A 4 -27.75 2.00 33.84
C ILE A 4 -26.59 2.98 33.70
N VAL A 5 -25.50 2.73 34.42
CA VAL A 5 -24.22 3.43 34.20
C VAL A 5 -23.55 2.75 33.01
N VAL A 6 -23.57 3.43 31.85
CA VAL A 6 -22.80 3.02 30.68
C VAL A 6 -21.38 3.53 30.86
N ILE A 7 -20.46 2.64 31.21
CA ILE A 7 -19.03 2.96 31.23
C ILE A 7 -18.51 2.81 29.79
N LEU A 8 -18.29 3.94 29.13
CA LEU A 8 -17.64 3.98 27.82
C LEU A 8 -16.15 3.65 28.02
N LEU A 9 -15.74 2.43 27.67
CA LEU A 9 -14.33 2.06 27.51
C LEU A 9 -13.80 2.73 26.24
N ILE A 10 -13.38 4.00 26.37
CA ILE A 10 -12.60 4.65 25.32
C ILE A 10 -11.19 4.07 25.39
N LEU A 11 -10.85 3.20 24.43
CA LEU A 11 -9.46 2.84 24.16
C LEU A 11 -8.79 4.09 23.58
N SER A 12 -8.39 5.02 24.45
CA SER A 12 -7.61 6.19 24.06
C SER A 12 -6.17 5.74 23.92
N CYS A 13 -5.71 5.60 22.68
CA CYS A 13 -4.29 5.59 22.39
C CYS A 13 -3.79 7.00 22.77
N PRO A 14 -2.92 7.17 23.79
CA PRO A 14 -2.34 8.47 24.05
C PRO A 14 -1.37 8.78 22.91
N LEU A 15 -1.89 9.35 21.83
CA LEU A 15 -1.10 9.95 20.76
C LEU A 15 -0.39 11.16 21.36
N PHE A 16 0.81 10.94 21.91
CA PHE A 16 1.69 12.00 22.37
C PHE A 16 2.06 12.91 21.17
N ALA A 17 1.42 14.08 21.12
CA ALA A 17 1.86 15.36 20.52
C ALA A 17 2.31 15.47 19.04
N GLN A 18 2.66 14.41 18.31
CA GLN A 18 3.17 14.52 16.92
C GLN A 18 2.13 14.29 15.82
N CYS A 19 0.96 13.74 16.15
CA CYS A 19 -0.04 13.31 15.17
C CYS A 19 -1.30 14.19 15.22
N SER A 20 -1.18 15.46 14.86
CA SER A 20 -2.32 16.40 14.78
C SER A 20 -2.86 16.51 13.35
N PHE A 21 -3.27 15.38 12.77
CA PHE A 21 -3.88 15.38 11.44
C PHE A 21 -5.35 15.73 11.51
N SER A 22 -5.77 16.70 10.70
CA SER A 22 -7.19 16.97 10.51
C SER A 22 -7.77 16.08 9.42
N ALA A 23 -9.05 15.75 9.53
CA ALA A 23 -9.75 15.01 8.48
C ALA A 23 -9.64 15.75 7.12
N ASN A 24 -9.50 14.98 6.04
CA ASN A 24 -9.41 15.48 4.66
C ASN A 24 -8.20 16.38 4.34
N GLN A 25 -7.18 16.43 5.19
CA GLN A 25 -5.93 17.11 4.88
C GLN A 25 -4.88 16.14 4.33
N SER A 26 -4.11 16.61 3.34
CA SER A 26 -2.97 15.89 2.79
C SER A 26 -1.67 16.42 3.42
N VAL A 27 -0.89 15.53 4.01
CA VAL A 27 0.46 15.81 4.54
C VAL A 27 1.51 15.12 3.68
N SER A 28 2.80 15.43 3.84
CA SER A 28 3.85 14.71 3.11
C SER A 28 4.00 13.31 3.69
N LEU A 29 4.52 12.39 2.88
CA LEU A 29 4.77 11.02 3.30
C LEU A 29 5.70 10.99 4.53
N ALA A 30 6.82 11.73 4.51
CA ALA A 30 7.73 11.82 5.65
C ALA A 30 7.04 12.27 6.95
N SER A 31 6.17 13.27 6.91
CA SER A 31 5.44 13.72 8.11
C SER A 31 4.45 12.67 8.62
N GLY A 32 3.75 11.97 7.71
CA GLY A 32 2.87 10.86 8.07
C GLY A 32 3.62 9.71 8.74
N LEU A 33 4.72 9.27 8.13
CA LEU A 33 5.55 8.17 8.66
C LEU A 33 6.21 8.54 9.99
N ALA A 34 6.68 9.79 10.16
CA ALA A 34 7.21 10.25 11.43
C ALA A 34 6.19 10.12 12.57
N CYS A 35 4.92 10.47 12.30
CA CYS A 35 3.82 10.26 13.24
C CYS A 35 3.54 8.77 13.51
N PHE A 36 3.45 7.93 12.47
CA PHE A 36 3.16 6.50 12.69
C PHE A 36 4.26 5.82 13.50
N ARG A 37 5.52 6.19 13.26
CA ARG A 37 6.69 5.65 13.97
C ARG A 37 6.90 6.27 15.35
N SER A 38 6.27 7.39 15.68
CA SER A 38 6.33 7.99 17.03
C SER A 38 5.48 7.25 18.06
N LEU A 39 4.62 6.34 17.61
CA LEU A 39 3.81 5.48 18.48
C LEU A 39 4.72 4.46 19.18
N SER A 40 5.07 4.74 20.43
CA SER A 40 5.78 3.80 21.28
C SER A 40 4.81 2.89 22.02
N LEU A 41 5.19 1.63 22.18
CA LEU A 41 4.53 0.71 23.10
C LEU A 41 5.31 0.64 24.41
N ASN A 42 4.60 0.46 25.51
CA ASN A 42 5.21 0.26 26.82
C ASN A 42 5.92 -1.10 26.92
N GLN A 43 5.50 -2.11 26.14
CA GLN A 43 6.05 -3.47 26.15
C GLN A 43 6.16 -4.06 24.71
N PRO A 44 7.04 -3.51 23.86
CA PRO A 44 7.12 -3.89 22.45
C PRO A 44 7.47 -5.37 22.24
N TYR A 45 8.38 -5.93 23.03
CA TYR A 45 8.78 -7.34 22.91
C TYR A 45 7.60 -8.31 23.12
N GLN A 46 6.80 -8.06 24.16
CA GLN A 46 5.64 -8.89 24.47
C GLN A 46 4.57 -8.76 23.37
N GLU A 47 4.32 -7.55 22.89
CA GLU A 47 3.38 -7.31 21.79
C GLU A 47 3.80 -8.04 20.52
N PHE A 48 5.07 -7.91 20.13
CA PHE A 48 5.58 -8.51 18.89
C PHE A 48 5.52 -10.03 18.96
N THR A 49 5.99 -10.61 20.07
CA THR A 49 5.96 -12.06 20.28
C THR A 49 4.54 -12.60 20.30
N SER A 50 3.63 -11.94 21.02
CA SER A 50 2.23 -12.37 21.14
C SER A 50 1.51 -12.28 19.79
N THR A 51 1.74 -11.20 19.04
CA THR A 51 1.20 -11.03 17.70
C THR A 51 1.69 -12.12 16.76
N ILE A 52 3.00 -12.38 16.68
CA ILE A 52 3.55 -13.42 15.80
C ILE A 52 2.95 -14.80 16.14
N ASN A 53 2.89 -15.15 17.42
CA ASN A 53 2.30 -16.42 17.86
C ASN A 53 0.82 -16.54 17.48
N LEU A 54 0.06 -15.45 17.63
CA LEU A 54 -1.35 -15.42 17.27
C LEU A 54 -1.55 -15.54 15.76
N VAL A 55 -0.78 -14.79 14.97
CA VAL A 55 -0.82 -14.83 13.49
C VAL A 55 -0.47 -16.24 13.00
N LYS A 56 0.60 -16.87 13.52
CA LYS A 56 0.93 -18.26 13.20
C LYS A 56 -0.19 -19.23 13.55
N THR A 57 -0.84 -19.03 14.70
CA THR A 57 -1.96 -19.88 15.13
C THR A 57 -3.12 -19.82 14.16
N TYR A 58 -3.49 -18.62 13.68
CA TYR A 58 -4.53 -18.47 12.66
C TYR A 58 -4.09 -19.07 11.31
N LEU A 59 -2.85 -18.86 10.90
CA LEU A 59 -2.36 -19.33 9.60
C LEU A 59 -2.11 -20.85 9.55
N ASN A 60 -2.12 -21.54 10.69
CA ASN A 60 -2.13 -23.01 10.70
C ASN A 60 -3.36 -23.60 9.99
N SER A 61 -4.48 -22.87 9.94
CA SER A 61 -5.68 -23.28 9.20
C SER A 61 -5.73 -22.72 7.77
N TYR A 62 -4.68 -22.03 7.32
CA TYR A 62 -4.66 -21.45 5.98
C TYR A 62 -4.60 -22.54 4.89
N ALA A 63 -5.70 -22.68 4.14
CA ALA A 63 -5.90 -23.77 3.20
C ALA A 63 -4.90 -23.78 2.03
N PHE A 64 -4.36 -22.62 1.65
CA PHE A 64 -3.45 -22.50 0.50
C PHE A 64 -1.97 -22.37 0.88
N LYS A 65 -1.59 -22.81 2.10
CA LYS A 65 -0.20 -22.76 2.58
C LYS A 65 0.77 -23.41 1.59
N ASP A 66 0.52 -24.65 1.18
CA ASP A 66 1.43 -25.40 0.31
C ASP A 66 1.49 -24.80 -1.11
N THR A 67 0.36 -24.31 -1.61
CA THR A 67 0.29 -23.60 -2.89
C THR A 67 0.98 -22.24 -2.85
N SER A 68 1.04 -21.59 -1.69
CA SER A 68 1.78 -20.33 -1.54
C SER A 68 3.29 -20.56 -1.53
N LEU A 69 3.74 -21.69 -0.96
CA LEU A 69 5.14 -22.10 -0.98
C LEU A 69 5.59 -22.66 -2.35
N TYR A 70 4.68 -23.31 -3.08
CA TYR A 70 4.97 -23.88 -4.40
C TYR A 70 3.97 -23.42 -5.47
N PRO A 71 3.90 -22.11 -5.77
CA PRO A 71 2.84 -21.54 -6.58
C PRO A 71 2.89 -21.91 -8.06
N ASN A 72 4.05 -22.34 -8.54
CA ASN A 72 4.32 -22.71 -9.93
C ASN A 72 4.78 -24.16 -10.06
N ALA A 73 4.33 -25.02 -9.14
CA ALA A 73 4.63 -26.46 -9.19
C ALA A 73 4.24 -27.04 -10.56
N ASN A 74 5.16 -27.82 -11.16
CA ASN A 74 4.99 -28.45 -12.47
C ASN A 74 4.91 -27.49 -13.68
N GLY A 75 5.37 -26.24 -13.55
CA GLY A 75 5.42 -25.28 -14.67
C GLY A 75 4.05 -24.70 -15.08
N THR A 76 2.99 -25.06 -14.35
CA THR A 76 1.65 -24.50 -14.47
C THR A 76 1.27 -23.93 -13.12
N GLY A 77 1.03 -22.62 -13.04
CA GLY A 77 0.84 -21.98 -11.74
C GLY A 77 0.23 -20.59 -11.81
N TYR A 78 0.35 -19.88 -10.70
CA TYR A 78 -0.19 -18.53 -10.51
C TYR A 78 0.75 -17.43 -11.00
N ASP A 79 1.93 -17.78 -11.53
CA ASP A 79 2.99 -16.85 -11.94
C ASP A 79 3.33 -15.84 -10.83
N GLN A 80 3.43 -16.35 -9.60
CA GLN A 80 3.73 -15.56 -8.41
C GLN A 80 4.99 -16.11 -7.71
N PRO A 81 5.74 -15.27 -6.98
CA PRO A 81 6.85 -15.73 -6.15
C PRO A 81 6.38 -16.70 -5.06
N SER A 82 7.25 -17.64 -4.69
CA SER A 82 7.03 -18.50 -3.51
C SER A 82 7.00 -17.66 -2.23
N VAL A 83 6.08 -17.99 -1.32
CA VAL A 83 5.96 -17.36 0.00
C VAL A 83 6.03 -18.44 1.08
N ASP A 84 7.15 -18.49 1.80
CA ASP A 84 7.25 -19.23 3.06
C ASP A 84 6.70 -18.39 4.20
N ILE A 85 5.40 -18.57 4.48
CA ILE A 85 4.66 -17.81 5.49
C ILE A 85 5.31 -17.97 6.87
N PHE A 86 5.62 -19.20 7.27
CA PHE A 86 6.08 -19.48 8.63
C PHE A 86 7.54 -19.10 8.82
N GLY A 87 8.39 -19.40 7.83
CA GLY A 87 9.78 -18.93 7.81
C GLY A 87 9.85 -17.40 7.85
N SER A 88 9.05 -16.71 7.05
CA SER A 88 9.01 -15.24 7.05
C SER A 88 8.48 -14.67 8.38
N LEU A 89 7.49 -15.31 9.03
CA LEU A 89 7.03 -14.89 10.36
C LEU A 89 8.09 -15.13 11.45
N ASP A 90 8.91 -16.17 11.32
CA ASP A 90 10.07 -16.39 12.20
C ASP A 90 11.12 -15.29 12.01
N GLU A 91 11.43 -14.91 10.77
CA GLU A 91 12.34 -13.81 10.45
C GLU A 91 11.82 -12.47 11.00
N ILE A 92 10.53 -12.16 10.82
CA ILE A 92 9.91 -10.96 11.40
C ILE A 92 10.01 -11.01 12.93
N GLY A 93 9.71 -12.16 13.55
CA GLY A 93 9.80 -12.31 15.01
C GLY A 93 11.21 -12.12 15.59
N GLN A 94 12.25 -12.32 14.78
CA GLN A 94 13.66 -12.13 15.15
C GLN A 94 14.20 -10.75 14.76
N THR A 95 13.49 -10.00 13.93
CA THR A 95 13.90 -8.67 13.47
C THR A 95 13.70 -7.64 14.58
N ALA A 96 14.71 -6.82 14.83
CA ALA A 96 14.64 -5.72 15.78
C ALA A 96 13.91 -4.52 15.17
N PHE A 97 12.65 -4.31 15.55
CA PHE A 97 11.88 -3.13 15.14
C PHE A 97 11.98 -2.01 16.16
N ASN A 98 12.20 -0.78 15.68
CA ASN A 98 12.28 0.41 16.52
C ASN A 98 10.90 0.99 16.87
N ASN A 99 9.87 0.61 16.12
CA ASN A 99 8.51 1.08 16.31
C ASN A 99 7.51 0.01 15.86
N THR A 100 6.28 0.18 16.31
CA THR A 100 5.19 -0.78 16.10
C THR A 100 4.61 -0.73 14.69
N PHE A 101 4.68 0.43 14.03
CA PHE A 101 4.19 0.60 12.67
C PHE A 101 4.96 -0.30 11.70
N ASP A 102 6.29 -0.22 11.69
CA ASP A 102 7.14 -1.03 10.80
C ASP A 102 7.00 -2.53 11.08
N PHE A 103 6.81 -2.92 12.35
CA PHE A 103 6.56 -4.31 12.74
C PHE A 103 5.25 -4.84 12.14
N TYR A 104 4.13 -4.15 12.36
CA TYR A 104 2.84 -4.59 11.85
C TYR A 104 2.75 -4.50 10.32
N GLU A 105 3.38 -3.49 9.73
CA GLU A 105 3.47 -3.37 8.27
C GLU A 105 4.22 -4.58 7.68
N SER A 106 5.29 -5.05 8.31
CA SER A 106 6.01 -6.24 7.86
C SER A 106 5.13 -7.49 7.80
N ILE A 107 4.22 -7.65 8.78
CA ILE A 107 3.23 -8.75 8.78
C ILE A 107 2.19 -8.56 7.67
N MET A 108 1.65 -7.34 7.52
CA MET A 108 0.71 -7.01 6.45
C MET A 108 1.31 -7.28 5.07
N VAL A 109 2.54 -6.80 4.82
CA VAL A 109 3.26 -7.01 3.56
C VAL A 109 3.49 -8.49 3.30
N LEU A 110 3.86 -9.28 4.31
CA LEU A 110 3.99 -10.73 4.16
C LEU A 110 2.67 -11.37 3.72
N LEU A 111 1.55 -11.04 4.35
CA LEU A 111 0.26 -11.62 3.95
C LEU A 111 -0.21 -11.10 2.59
N ASN A 112 0.10 -9.86 2.23
CA ASN A 112 -0.18 -9.32 0.91
C ASN A 112 0.53 -10.09 -0.21
N LYS A 113 1.73 -10.63 0.05
CA LYS A 113 2.46 -11.48 -0.92
C LYS A 113 1.72 -12.78 -1.25
N LEU A 114 0.75 -13.21 -0.44
CA LEU A 114 -0.09 -14.38 -0.74
C LEU A 114 -1.05 -14.16 -1.90
N LYS A 115 -1.28 -12.90 -2.27
CA LYS A 115 -2.18 -12.49 -3.35
C LYS A 115 -3.59 -13.10 -3.16
N ASP A 116 -4.06 -13.09 -1.92
CA ASP A 116 -5.33 -13.66 -1.47
C ASP A 116 -6.21 -12.62 -0.75
N ALA A 117 -7.35 -12.28 -1.36
CA ALA A 117 -8.33 -11.35 -0.80
C ALA A 117 -8.86 -11.73 0.59
N HIS A 118 -8.77 -13.01 0.99
CA HIS A 118 -9.38 -13.50 2.22
C HIS A 118 -8.37 -13.63 3.37
N THR A 119 -7.08 -13.46 3.08
CA THR A 119 -6.01 -13.66 4.06
C THR A 119 -5.13 -12.42 4.11
N TYR A 120 -5.48 -11.50 5.00
CA TYR A 120 -4.78 -10.24 5.18
C TYR A 120 -4.66 -9.89 6.67
N PHE A 121 -3.70 -9.02 6.98
CA PHE A 121 -3.52 -8.49 8.32
C PHE A 121 -3.75 -6.99 8.25
N VAL A 122 -4.66 -6.48 9.09
CA VAL A 122 -4.94 -5.04 9.17
C VAL A 122 -4.20 -4.48 10.37
N PRO A 123 -3.15 -3.66 10.17
CA PRO A 123 -2.46 -3.06 11.30
C PRO A 123 -3.42 -2.17 12.11
N PRO A 124 -3.34 -2.21 13.45
CA PRO A 124 -4.17 -1.37 14.30
C PRO A 124 -3.82 0.13 14.12
N CYS A 125 -4.78 0.98 14.46
CA CYS A 125 -4.63 2.45 14.56
C CYS A 125 -4.36 3.24 13.25
N ILE A 126 -4.10 2.58 12.12
CA ILE A 126 -3.80 3.26 10.84
C ILE A 126 -4.90 3.18 9.78
N GLN A 127 -6.04 2.55 10.09
CA GLN A 127 -7.13 2.27 9.15
C GLN A 127 -7.81 3.52 8.55
N LYS A 128 -7.59 4.70 9.14
CA LYS A 128 -8.18 5.97 8.68
C LYS A 128 -7.29 6.75 7.72
N PHE A 129 -6.11 6.23 7.38
CA PHE A 129 -5.15 6.90 6.53
C PHE A 129 -5.10 6.24 5.15
N SER A 130 -4.69 7.02 4.15
CA SER A 130 -4.41 6.52 2.82
C SER A 130 -3.23 7.28 2.23
N TYR A 131 -2.40 6.59 1.44
CA TYR A 131 -1.45 7.23 0.53
C TYR A 131 -2.22 7.66 -0.71
N VAL A 132 -2.04 8.91 -1.13
CA VAL A 132 -2.86 9.54 -2.16
C VAL A 132 -1.99 10.28 -3.16
N LEU A 133 -2.18 9.99 -4.44
CA LEU A 133 -1.68 10.81 -5.54
C LEU A 133 -2.65 11.97 -5.82
N PRO A 134 -2.21 13.12 -6.34
CA PRO A 134 -3.10 14.25 -6.64
C PRO A 134 -4.24 13.93 -7.62
N TYR A 135 -4.03 12.94 -8.48
CA TYR A 135 -4.91 12.55 -9.58
C TYR A 135 -5.15 11.04 -9.54
N VAL A 136 -6.38 10.61 -9.85
CA VAL A 136 -6.73 9.20 -10.06
C VAL A 136 -6.46 8.84 -11.50
N PHE A 137 -5.52 7.93 -11.72
CA PHE A 137 -5.21 7.38 -13.03
C PHE A 137 -6.11 6.18 -13.33
N SER A 138 -6.72 6.17 -14.52
CA SER A 138 -7.49 5.04 -15.02
C SER A 138 -7.04 4.66 -16.43
N ILE A 139 -7.15 3.37 -16.73
CA ILE A 139 -6.83 2.81 -18.03
C ILE A 139 -8.12 2.74 -18.85
N TYR A 140 -8.09 3.33 -20.04
CA TYR A 140 -9.21 3.35 -20.99
C TYR A 140 -8.83 2.57 -22.23
N GLN A 141 -9.77 1.74 -22.72
CA GLN A 141 -9.61 1.04 -24.00
C GLN A 141 -10.00 1.98 -25.15
N ASN A 142 -9.13 2.08 -26.14
CA ASN A 142 -9.35 2.83 -27.37
C ASN A 142 -10.04 1.96 -28.43
N SER A 143 -10.58 2.58 -29.49
CA SER A 143 -11.30 1.87 -30.57
C SER A 143 -10.39 0.97 -31.42
N ASP A 144 -9.09 1.20 -31.40
CA ASP A 144 -8.06 0.41 -32.10
C ASP A 144 -7.48 -0.73 -31.22
N LEU A 145 -8.13 -1.03 -30.09
CA LEU A 145 -7.71 -2.00 -29.08
C LEU A 145 -6.44 -1.62 -28.30
N THR A 146 -5.90 -0.41 -28.49
CA THR A 146 -4.84 0.13 -27.62
C THR A 146 -5.43 0.62 -26.30
N GLN A 147 -4.55 0.97 -25.36
CA GLN A 147 -4.92 1.52 -24.06
C GLN A 147 -4.34 2.92 -23.90
N SER A 148 -5.11 3.82 -23.28
CA SER A 148 -4.61 5.13 -22.84
C SER A 148 -4.82 5.29 -21.34
N VAL A 149 -3.84 5.89 -20.66
CA VAL A 149 -3.96 6.25 -19.25
C VAL A 149 -4.37 7.70 -19.15
N ARG A 150 -5.48 7.97 -18.47
CA ARG A 150 -6.01 9.33 -18.31
C ARG A 150 -6.41 9.60 -16.88
N MET A 151 -6.49 10.89 -16.55
CA MET A 151 -7.06 11.33 -15.29
C MET A 151 -8.57 11.04 -15.27
N HIS A 152 -9.02 10.32 -14.25
CA HIS A 152 -10.44 10.06 -13.99
C HIS A 152 -11.04 11.03 -12.98
N TYR A 153 -10.30 11.31 -11.91
CA TYR A 153 -10.75 12.10 -10.77
C TYR A 153 -9.57 12.85 -10.13
N VAL A 154 -9.87 13.89 -9.35
CA VAL A 154 -8.90 14.73 -8.65
C VAL A 154 -9.12 14.64 -7.15
N PHE A 155 -8.07 14.43 -6.36
CA PHE A 155 -8.16 14.56 -4.91
C PHE A 155 -7.87 16.00 -4.49
N PRO A 156 -8.88 16.79 -4.04
CA PRO A 156 -8.72 18.25 -3.94
C PRO A 156 -7.59 18.69 -3.01
N SER A 157 -7.47 18.07 -1.84
CA SER A 157 -6.42 18.39 -0.85
C SER A 157 -5.02 17.99 -1.34
N ALA A 158 -4.89 16.82 -1.98
CA ALA A 158 -3.63 16.35 -2.54
C ALA A 158 -3.19 17.21 -3.73
N ARG A 159 -4.12 17.58 -4.63
CA ARG A 159 -3.86 18.52 -5.74
C ARG A 159 -3.47 19.89 -5.24
N GLN A 160 -4.18 20.45 -4.25
CA GLN A 160 -3.84 21.76 -3.70
C GLN A 160 -2.40 21.76 -3.16
N LYS A 161 -2.03 20.73 -2.42
CA LYS A 161 -0.65 20.58 -1.92
C LYS A 161 0.35 20.48 -3.06
N TYR A 162 0.12 19.60 -4.03
CA TYR A 162 0.97 19.43 -5.20
C TYR A 162 1.20 20.74 -5.97
N LEU A 163 0.14 21.52 -6.23
CA LEU A 163 0.25 22.81 -6.90
C LEU A 163 1.01 23.85 -6.06
N SER A 164 0.82 23.84 -4.74
CA SER A 164 1.53 24.77 -3.84
C SER A 164 3.05 24.50 -3.77
N GLU A 165 3.47 23.28 -4.10
CA GLU A 165 4.87 22.84 -4.15
C GLU A 165 5.48 22.99 -5.57
N GLY A 166 4.78 23.69 -6.48
CA GLY A 166 5.25 23.96 -7.84
C GLY A 166 4.82 22.92 -8.88
N GLY A 167 3.88 22.04 -8.53
CA GLY A 167 3.27 21.09 -9.46
C GLY A 167 2.56 21.76 -10.63
N VAL A 168 2.44 21.03 -11.75
CA VAL A 168 1.77 21.50 -12.96
C VAL A 168 0.31 21.09 -12.92
N ASP A 169 -0.59 22.06 -13.11
CA ASP A 169 -2.01 21.74 -13.14
C ASP A 169 -2.39 20.96 -14.41
N ILE A 170 -2.66 19.67 -14.22
CA ILE A 170 -3.07 18.77 -15.29
C ILE A 170 -4.56 18.98 -15.59
N ARG A 171 -4.87 19.25 -16.86
CA ARG A 171 -6.23 19.49 -17.35
C ARG A 171 -7.02 18.20 -17.52
N ASP A 172 -8.35 18.33 -17.53
CA ASP A 172 -9.29 17.23 -17.84
C ASP A 172 -8.94 16.56 -19.17
N ASN A 173 -8.97 15.22 -19.18
CA ASN A 173 -8.60 14.33 -20.29
C ASN A 173 -7.13 14.32 -20.73
N ALA A 174 -6.20 14.85 -19.94
CA ALA A 174 -4.78 14.65 -20.22
C ALA A 174 -4.45 13.15 -20.28
N GLU A 175 -3.73 12.77 -21.34
CA GLU A 175 -3.18 11.43 -21.49
C GLU A 175 -1.77 11.39 -20.93
N PHE A 176 -1.52 10.40 -20.09
CA PHE A 176 -0.22 10.14 -19.51
C PHE A 176 0.46 9.06 -20.33
N LEU A 177 1.58 9.41 -20.95
CA LEU A 177 2.32 8.49 -21.81
C LEU A 177 3.27 7.61 -20.99
N HIS A 178 3.93 8.20 -20.00
CA HIS A 178 4.93 7.54 -19.18
C HIS A 178 4.69 7.82 -17.70
N ILE A 179 5.13 6.89 -16.87
CA ILE A 179 5.18 7.07 -15.42
C ILE A 179 6.52 6.54 -14.93
N ASN A 180 7.20 7.31 -14.10
CA ASN A 180 8.35 6.85 -13.34
C ASN A 180 7.92 6.51 -11.90
N LEU A 181 7.95 5.21 -11.56
CA LEU A 181 7.54 4.71 -10.24
C LEU A 181 8.52 5.09 -9.10
N LYS A 182 9.73 5.52 -9.45
CA LYS A 182 10.80 5.92 -8.51
C LYS A 182 10.86 7.44 -8.29
N GLY A 183 9.94 8.20 -8.86
CA GLY A 183 9.90 9.65 -8.72
C GLY A 183 11.02 10.41 -9.46
N LYS A 184 11.75 9.74 -10.36
CA LYS A 184 12.79 10.37 -11.18
C LYS A 184 12.17 11.06 -12.41
N PRO A 185 12.86 12.06 -13.00
CA PRO A 185 12.44 12.62 -14.29
C PRO A 185 12.25 11.53 -15.35
N ILE A 186 11.22 11.68 -16.21
CA ILE A 186 10.87 10.69 -17.25
C ILE A 186 12.06 10.37 -18.14
N TYR A 187 12.79 11.42 -18.57
CA TYR A 187 13.98 11.31 -19.42
C TYR A 187 15.24 11.72 -18.65
N THR A 188 16.36 11.09 -18.99
CA THR A 188 17.70 11.52 -18.59
C THR A 188 18.13 12.77 -19.38
N ASP A 189 19.25 13.37 -18.99
CA ASP A 189 19.85 14.51 -19.73
C ASP A 189 20.21 14.17 -21.18
N LYS A 190 20.28 12.87 -21.54
CA LYS A 190 20.52 12.36 -22.89
C LYS A 190 19.24 12.07 -23.68
N SER A 191 18.07 12.43 -23.14
CA SER A 191 16.75 12.13 -23.73
C SER A 191 16.42 10.63 -23.83
N GLU A 192 17.03 9.80 -22.99
CA GLU A 192 16.71 8.38 -22.83
C GLU A 192 15.72 8.19 -21.67
N LEU A 193 14.87 7.16 -21.71
CA LEU A 193 13.99 6.85 -20.57
C LEU A 193 14.81 6.53 -19.33
N ASN A 194 14.42 7.11 -18.20
CA ASN A 194 15.10 6.91 -16.93
C ASN A 194 14.76 5.55 -16.31
N ASP A 195 15.60 5.06 -15.40
CA ASP A 195 15.33 3.85 -14.64
C ASP A 195 14.04 3.98 -13.83
N GLY A 196 13.16 2.99 -13.95
CA GLY A 196 11.82 2.99 -13.36
C GLY A 196 10.75 3.73 -14.17
N THR A 197 11.09 4.26 -15.35
CA THR A 197 10.13 4.82 -16.32
C THR A 197 9.58 3.73 -17.23
N TYR A 198 8.26 3.64 -17.33
CA TYR A 198 7.55 2.73 -18.24
C TYR A 198 6.47 3.50 -19.01
N LEU A 199 5.84 2.85 -20.00
CA LEU A 199 4.54 3.33 -20.47
C LEU A 199 3.57 3.39 -19.28
N ALA A 200 2.66 4.35 -19.27
CA ALA A 200 1.82 4.58 -18.10
C ALA A 200 0.99 3.35 -17.69
N SER A 201 0.46 2.59 -18.65
CA SER A 201 -0.27 1.35 -18.38
C SER A 201 0.64 0.24 -17.83
N GLU A 202 1.85 0.13 -18.36
CA GLU A 202 2.87 -0.81 -17.88
C GLU A 202 3.30 -0.48 -16.45
N ALA A 203 3.51 0.80 -16.11
CA ALA A 203 3.84 1.22 -14.76
C ALA A 203 2.73 0.84 -13.76
N ILE A 204 1.47 1.04 -14.13
CA ILE A 204 0.32 0.63 -13.29
C ILE A 204 0.29 -0.89 -13.14
N ALA A 205 0.59 -1.64 -14.22
CA ALA A 205 0.65 -3.11 -14.17
C ALA A 205 1.78 -3.63 -13.28
N HIS A 206 2.99 -3.09 -13.42
CA HIS A 206 4.13 -3.41 -12.56
C HIS A 206 3.81 -3.15 -11.09
N TRP A 207 3.28 -1.96 -10.79
CA TRP A 207 2.85 -1.64 -9.44
C TRP A 207 1.76 -2.59 -8.93
N ALA A 208 0.78 -2.93 -9.78
CA ALA A 208 -0.31 -3.83 -9.39
C ALA A 208 0.20 -5.24 -9.05
N ASP A 209 1.14 -5.76 -9.83
CA ASP A 209 1.73 -7.06 -9.60
C ASP A 209 2.52 -7.12 -8.29
N GLU A 210 3.19 -6.03 -7.93
CA GLU A 210 3.91 -5.91 -6.67
C GLU A 210 2.95 -5.72 -5.48
N GLU A 211 2.02 -4.76 -5.58
CA GLU A 211 1.35 -4.21 -4.39
C GLU A 211 -0.10 -4.68 -4.18
N VAL A 212 -0.85 -4.98 -5.25
CA VAL A 212 -2.24 -5.40 -5.09
C VAL A 212 -2.28 -6.85 -4.59
N SER A 213 -2.90 -7.08 -3.44
CA SER A 213 -2.97 -8.40 -2.81
C SER A 213 -4.27 -9.15 -3.07
N THR A 214 -5.27 -8.53 -3.69
CA THR A 214 -6.64 -9.06 -3.79
C THR A 214 -6.78 -10.27 -4.73
N ALA A 215 -5.79 -10.58 -5.58
CA ALA A 215 -5.89 -11.71 -6.49
C ALA A 215 -4.54 -12.24 -6.98
N ARG A 216 -4.47 -13.56 -7.21
CA ARG A 216 -3.32 -14.23 -7.84
C ARG A 216 -3.18 -13.96 -9.35
N SER A 217 -4.28 -13.59 -10.02
CA SER A 217 -4.26 -13.19 -11.44
C SER A 217 -3.73 -11.77 -11.62
N SER A 218 -2.67 -11.60 -12.42
CA SER A 218 -2.10 -10.28 -12.77
C SER A 218 -3.10 -9.36 -13.43
N ILE A 219 -3.93 -9.89 -14.35
CA ILE A 219 -4.98 -9.11 -15.01
C ILE A 219 -6.03 -8.61 -14.01
N THR A 220 -6.39 -9.42 -13.02
CA THR A 220 -7.32 -9.00 -11.98
C THR A 220 -6.71 -7.88 -11.13
N ARG A 221 -5.42 -8.00 -10.75
CA ARG A 221 -4.71 -6.96 -10.01
C ARG A 221 -4.62 -5.65 -10.79
N LEU A 222 -4.28 -5.72 -12.08
CA LEU A 222 -4.26 -4.57 -12.98
C LEU A 222 -5.63 -3.86 -13.01
N ASN A 223 -6.72 -4.62 -13.09
CA ASN A 223 -8.06 -4.05 -13.06
C ASN A 223 -8.34 -3.31 -11.74
N PHE A 224 -7.98 -3.90 -10.59
CA PHE A 224 -8.08 -3.20 -9.29
C PHE A 224 -7.26 -1.91 -9.28
N ALA A 225 -6.00 -1.96 -9.70
CA ALA A 225 -5.13 -0.79 -9.79
C ALA A 225 -5.74 0.32 -10.67
N ALA A 226 -6.30 -0.06 -11.82
CA ALA A 226 -6.93 0.84 -12.79
C ALA A 226 -8.25 1.47 -12.31
N THR A 227 -8.95 0.86 -11.34
CA THR A 227 -10.13 1.46 -10.68
C THR A 227 -9.79 2.59 -9.71
N GLY A 228 -8.50 2.85 -9.48
CA GLY A 228 -8.01 3.97 -8.70
C GLY A 228 -7.11 3.58 -7.53
N GLU A 229 -6.93 2.28 -7.24
CA GLU A 229 -6.06 1.83 -6.14
C GLU A 229 -4.58 2.20 -6.38
N PHE A 230 -4.16 2.35 -7.63
CA PHE A 230 -2.84 2.91 -7.93
C PHE A 230 -2.66 4.31 -7.31
N SER A 231 -3.74 5.08 -7.20
CA SER A 231 -3.73 6.49 -6.78
C SER A 231 -4.23 6.72 -5.36
N LEU A 232 -5.04 5.82 -4.82
CA LEU A 232 -5.59 5.86 -3.47
C LEU A 232 -5.36 4.51 -2.79
N ARG A 233 -4.42 4.49 -1.86
CA ARG A 233 -3.94 3.26 -1.21
C ARG A 233 -4.21 3.34 0.28
N PRO A 234 -5.24 2.67 0.80
CA PRO A 234 -5.45 2.63 2.25
C PRO A 234 -4.22 2.04 2.96
N VAL A 235 -3.69 2.73 3.97
CA VAL A 235 -2.49 2.28 4.70
C VAL A 235 -2.72 0.91 5.37
N ALA A 236 -3.98 0.58 5.66
CA ALA A 236 -4.37 -0.72 6.21
C ALA A 236 -4.09 -1.92 5.30
N TYR A 237 -3.88 -1.70 3.99
CA TYR A 237 -3.75 -2.77 2.99
C TYR A 237 -2.53 -2.63 2.10
N TYR A 238 -1.81 -1.51 2.17
CA TYR A 238 -0.70 -1.19 1.28
C TYR A 238 0.50 -0.74 2.10
N PRO A 239 1.72 -1.21 1.76
CA PRO A 239 2.91 -0.68 2.39
C PRO A 239 3.06 0.81 2.09
N HIS A 240 3.82 1.49 2.93
CA HIS A 240 4.27 2.83 2.60
C HIS A 240 5.05 2.84 1.28
N PRO A 241 4.82 3.85 0.42
CA PRO A 241 5.64 4.02 -0.78
C PRO A 241 7.12 4.18 -0.41
N GLU A 242 8.01 3.54 -1.17
CA GLU A 242 9.46 3.71 -1.03
C GLU A 242 9.89 5.16 -1.37
N TYR A 243 9.18 5.78 -2.31
CA TYR A 243 9.46 7.13 -2.80
C TYR A 243 8.33 8.10 -2.41
N GLU A 244 8.68 9.35 -2.10
CA GLU A 244 7.68 10.37 -1.74
C GLU A 244 6.80 10.78 -2.92
N ASN A 245 7.27 10.57 -4.16
CA ASN A 245 6.59 10.99 -5.36
C ASN A 245 6.72 9.96 -6.49
N ILE A 246 5.82 10.08 -7.45
CA ILE A 246 5.96 9.51 -8.80
C ILE A 246 6.04 10.65 -9.79
N THR A 247 6.62 10.42 -10.96
CA THR A 247 6.66 11.41 -12.05
C THR A 247 5.86 10.90 -13.23
N VAL A 248 5.16 11.80 -13.92
CA VAL A 248 4.35 11.54 -15.11
C VAL A 248 4.69 12.53 -16.22
#